data_AF-A0A955SM79-F1
#
_entry.id   AF-A0A955SM79-F1
#
_cell.length_a   1.000
_cell.length_b   1.000
_cell.length_c   1.000
_cell.angle_alpha   90.00
_cell.angle_beta   90.00
_cell.angle_gamma   90.00
#
_symmetry.space_group_name_H-M   'P 1'
#
loop_
_entity.id
_entity.type
_entity.pdbx_description
1 polymer ?
#
loop_
_entity_poly.entity_id
_entity_poly.type
_entity_poly.pdbx_seq_one_letter_code
_entity_poly.pdbx_strand_id
1 'polypeptide(L)'
;MSIEREIREGLTRRHFFSRTSKGIGGIALASLLNDRVFADTLSPNQTGGVLKSFHHPPTAKRVIYLFQSGAPSQLDLFDHKPK
;
A
#
# COMPACT_ATOMS: atom_id res chain seq x y z
N MET A 1 -35.38 -26.83 10.10
CA MET A 1 -35.33 -25.38 9.82
C MET A 1 -33.92 -24.76 9.89
N SER A 2 -32.98 -25.28 10.69
CA SER A 2 -31.59 -24.77 10.70
C SER A 2 -30.73 -25.29 9.55
N ILE A 3 -30.89 -26.56 9.15
CA ILE A 3 -30.12 -27.17 8.05
C ILE A 3 -30.41 -26.49 6.70
N GLU A 4 -31.67 -26.16 6.41
CA GLU A 4 -32.03 -25.46 5.18
C GLU A 4 -31.47 -24.02 5.12
N ARG A 5 -31.33 -23.36 6.28
CA ARG A 5 -30.67 -22.05 6.34
C ARG A 5 -29.18 -22.16 6.03
N GLU A 6 -28.51 -23.17 6.58
CA GLU A 6 -27.08 -23.39 6.36
C GLU A 6 -26.77 -23.75 4.89
N ILE A 7 -27.60 -24.58 4.27
CA ILE A 7 -27.53 -24.90 2.84
C ILE A 7 -27.75 -23.64 2.00
N ARG A 8 -28.78 -22.84 2.32
CA ARG A 8 -29.10 -21.60 1.62
C ARG A 8 -27.99 -20.56 1.75
N GLU A 9 -27.36 -20.44 2.91
CA GLU A 9 -26.21 -19.55 3.13
C GLU A 9 -25.00 -20.00 2.30
N GLY A 10 -24.69 -21.30 2.28
CA GLY A 10 -23.60 -21.88 1.50
C GLY A 10 -23.76 -21.72 -0.02
N LEU A 11 -25.00 -21.62 -0.51
CA LEU A 11 -25.34 -21.44 -1.93
C LEU A 11 -25.22 -19.99 -2.43
N THR A 12 -25.17 -18.99 -1.54
CA THR A 12 -25.07 -17.61 -2.00
C THR A 12 -23.63 -17.24 -2.39
N ARG A 13 -23.47 -16.69 -3.60
CA ARG A 13 -22.17 -16.17 -4.09
C ARG A 13 -21.52 -15.23 -3.07
N ARG A 14 -22.31 -14.37 -2.42
CA ARG A 14 -21.84 -13.43 -1.39
C ARG A 14 -21.19 -14.13 -0.20
N HIS A 15 -21.79 -15.20 0.32
CA HIS A 15 -21.23 -15.94 1.47
C HIS A 15 -20.00 -16.73 1.07
N PHE A 16 -20.02 -17.35 -0.12
CA PHE A 16 -18.86 -18.02 -0.69
C PHE A 16 -17.66 -17.06 -0.81
N PHE A 17 -17.84 -15.90 -1.46
CA PHE A 17 -16.78 -14.90 -1.58
C PHE A 17 -16.38 -14.32 -0.22
N SER A 18 -17.31 -14.12 0.71
CA SER A 18 -17.01 -13.61 2.06
C SER A 18 -16.17 -14.59 2.89
N ARG A 19 -16.40 -15.90 2.76
CA ARG A 19 -15.60 -16.92 3.46
C ARG A 19 -14.23 -17.10 2.81
N THR A 20 -14.17 -17.18 1.48
CA THR A 20 -12.91 -17.37 0.75
C THR A 20 -11.98 -16.16 0.84
N SER A 21 -12.51 -14.94 0.79
CA SER A 21 -11.71 -13.72 0.90
C SER A 21 -11.04 -13.57 2.28
N LYS A 22 -11.67 -14.04 3.36
CA LYS A 22 -11.08 -14.03 4.70
C LYS A 22 -9.87 -14.96 4.81
N GLY A 23 -9.93 -16.15 4.21
CA GLY A 23 -8.81 -17.09 4.19
C GLY A 23 -7.61 -16.56 3.39
N ILE A 24 -7.84 -16.14 2.15
CA ILE A 24 -6.79 -15.59 1.28
C ILE A 24 -6.26 -14.26 1.84
N GLY A 25 -7.15 -13.41 2.36
CA GLY A 25 -6.79 -12.15 3.00
C GLY A 25 -5.94 -12.34 4.25
N GLY A 26 -6.20 -13.39 5.04
CA GLY A 26 -5.37 -13.76 6.19
C GLY A 26 -3.96 -14.19 5.78
N ILE A 27 -3.83 -14.97 4.70
CA ILE A 27 -2.52 -15.36 4.15
C ILE A 27 -1.76 -14.14 3.60
N ALA A 28 -2.45 -13.27 2.87
CA ALA A 28 -1.87 -12.03 2.34
C ALA A 28 -1.43 -11.10 3.48
N LEU A 29 -2.26 -10.93 4.51
CA LEU A 29 -1.93 -10.14 5.69
C LEU A 29 -0.75 -10.74 6.46
N ALA A 30 -0.71 -12.06 6.65
CA ALA A 30 0.42 -12.74 7.26
C ALA A 30 1.71 -12.57 6.44
N SER A 31 1.61 -12.53 5.09
CA SER A 31 2.74 -12.23 4.22
C SER A 31 3.21 -10.78 4.34
N LEU A 32 2.30 -9.82 4.55
CA LEU A 32 2.64 -8.41 4.76
C LEU A 32 3.20 -8.14 6.16
N LEU A 33 2.69 -8.83 7.18
CA LEU A 33 3.21 -8.73 8.56
C LEU A 33 4.47 -9.58 8.77
N ASN A 34 4.82 -10.45 7.83
CA ASN A 34 6.05 -11.19 7.89
C ASN A 34 7.22 -10.23 7.67
N ASP A 35 7.91 -9.88 8.76
CA ASP A 35 9.12 -9.06 8.75
C ASP A 35 10.15 -9.53 7.72
N ARG A 36 10.14 -10.80 7.29
CA ARG A 36 11.05 -11.32 6.25
C ARG A 36 10.81 -10.77 4.84
N VAL A 37 9.62 -10.22 4.56
CA VAL A 37 9.36 -9.48 3.30
C VAL A 37 9.96 -8.08 3.37
N PHE A 38 10.08 -7.50 4.57
CA PHE A 38 10.81 -6.24 4.81
C PHE A 38 12.31 -6.47 5.10
N ALA A 39 12.71 -7.67 5.56
CA ALA A 39 14.04 -7.98 6.07
C ALA A 39 14.96 -8.69 5.05
N ASP A 40 14.94 -8.21 3.80
CA ASP A 40 16.16 -8.22 2.98
C ASP A 40 16.85 -6.83 2.94
N THR A 41 16.49 -5.93 3.87
CA THR A 41 16.98 -4.53 3.87
C THR A 41 17.88 -4.14 5.05
N LEU A 42 18.45 -5.11 5.78
CA LEU A 42 19.51 -4.81 6.76
C LEU A 42 20.83 -5.54 6.45
N SER A 43 21.12 -5.76 5.18
CA SER A 43 22.51 -5.54 4.77
C SER A 43 22.65 -4.02 4.56
N PRO A 44 23.58 -3.32 5.21
CA PRO A 44 23.73 -1.86 5.14
C PRO A 44 24.09 -1.31 3.74
N ASN A 45 23.90 -2.11 2.70
CA ASN A 45 24.28 -1.86 1.32
C ASN A 45 23.11 -1.99 0.32
N GLN A 46 21.91 -2.36 0.77
CA GLN A 46 20.74 -2.54 -0.13
C GLN A 46 19.94 -1.23 -0.33
N THR A 47 20.60 -0.07 -0.37
CA THR A 47 19.95 1.18 -0.74
C THR A 47 19.77 1.28 -2.26
N GLY A 48 18.68 0.72 -2.77
CA GLY A 48 17.92 1.25 -3.90
C GLY A 48 18.62 1.40 -5.26
N GLY A 49 19.03 0.29 -5.88
CA GLY A 49 19.46 0.26 -7.28
C GLY A 49 20.00 -1.11 -7.73
N VAL A 50 20.34 -1.26 -9.02
CA VAL A 50 21.01 -2.46 -9.57
C VAL A 50 22.38 -2.71 -8.91
N LEU A 51 22.95 -1.69 -8.26
CA LEU A 51 24.24 -1.74 -7.59
C LEU A 51 24.05 -1.99 -6.09
N LYS A 52 24.77 -3.00 -5.57
CA LYS A 52 24.77 -3.39 -4.15
C LYS A 52 25.53 -2.43 -3.23
N SER A 53 26.27 -1.46 -3.78
CA SER A 53 27.06 -0.49 -3.00
C SER A 53 27.59 0.62 -3.90
N PHE A 54 27.87 1.79 -3.35
CA PHE A 54 28.66 2.82 -4.02
C PHE A 54 30.15 2.56 -3.81
N HIS A 55 30.96 2.60 -4.87
CA HIS A 55 32.42 2.52 -4.74
C HIS A 55 33.04 3.72 -3.99
N HIS A 56 32.29 4.83 -3.88
CA HIS A 56 32.71 6.06 -3.22
C HIS A 56 31.60 6.58 -2.30
N PRO A 57 31.95 7.27 -1.20
CA PRO A 57 30.95 7.87 -0.34
C PRO A 57 30.17 8.96 -1.10
N PRO A 58 28.82 8.95 -1.08
CA PRO A 58 28.04 9.99 -1.73
C PRO A 58 28.26 11.34 -1.02
N THR A 59 28.50 12.39 -1.80
CA THR A 59 28.63 13.77 -1.29
C THR A 59 27.69 14.69 -2.06
N ALA A 60 26.95 15.55 -1.34
CA ALA A 60 26.08 16.55 -1.95
C ALA A 60 26.71 17.94 -1.79
N LYS A 61 27.10 18.57 -2.91
CA LYS A 61 27.70 19.91 -2.88
C LYS A 61 26.66 21.04 -2.84
N ARG A 62 25.46 20.79 -3.35
CA ARG A 62 24.37 21.77 -3.45
C ARG A 62 23.04 21.07 -3.25
N VAL A 63 22.13 21.71 -2.53
CA VAL A 63 20.75 21.25 -2.32
C VAL A 63 19.83 22.29 -2.95
N ILE A 64 19.04 21.86 -3.93
CA ILE A 64 18.05 22.72 -4.59
C ILE A 64 16.70 22.43 -3.92
N TYR A 65 16.17 23.42 -3.19
CA TYR A 65 14.85 23.35 -2.58
C TYR A 65 13.85 24.09 -3.47
N LEU A 66 12.89 23.35 -4.03
CA LEU A 66 11.82 23.92 -4.84
C LEU A 66 10.55 24.01 -3.98
N PHE A 67 10.21 25.22 -3.54
CA PHE A 67 8.92 25.48 -2.91
C PHE A 67 7.88 25.82 -3.98
N GLN A 68 7.07 24.84 -4.34
CA GLN A 68 5.95 25.05 -5.27
C GLN A 68 4.76 25.59 -4.50
N SER A 69 4.74 26.91 -4.26
CA SER A 69 3.66 27.62 -3.54
C SER A 69 2.34 27.74 -4.33
N GLY A 70 2.11 26.85 -5.28
CA GLY A 70 1.04 26.96 -6.28
C GLY A 70 -0.21 26.14 -5.98
N ALA A 71 -0.35 25.56 -4.78
CA ALA A 71 -1.61 24.92 -4.43
C ALA A 71 -2.73 25.97 -4.52
N PRO A 72 -3.87 25.66 -5.18
CA PRO A 72 -4.97 26.59 -5.28
C PRO A 72 -5.37 27.02 -3.87
N SER A 73 -5.59 28.32 -3.68
CA SER A 73 -5.92 28.83 -2.35
C SER A 73 -7.13 28.06 -1.82
N GLN A 74 -7.18 27.77 -0.52
CA GLN A 74 -8.33 27.05 0.08
C GLN A 74 -9.68 27.74 -0.26
N LEU A 75 -9.64 29.04 -0.54
CA LEU A 75 -10.78 29.85 -0.98
C LEU A 75 -11.24 29.52 -2.41
N ASP A 76 -10.32 29.14 -3.31
CA ASP A 76 -10.56 28.91 -4.74
C ASP A 76 -11.04 27.47 -5.04
N LEU A 77 -10.94 26.54 -4.09
CA LEU A 77 -11.43 25.15 -4.25
C LEU A 77 -12.96 25.03 -4.14
N PHE A 78 -13.61 25.99 -3.45
CA PHE A 78 -15.04 25.91 -3.13
C PHE A 78 -15.88 27.00 -3.78
N ASP A 79 -15.30 27.81 -4.68
CA ASP A 79 -16.09 28.77 -5.46
C ASP A 79 -16.84 28.05 -6.58
N HIS A 80 -18.17 28.08 -6.52
CA HIS A 80 -19.00 27.49 -7.56
C HIS A 80 -19.03 28.44 -8.76
N LYS A 81 -18.23 28.15 -9.79
CA LYS A 81 -18.28 28.88 -11.06
C LYS A 81 -19.60 28.59 -11.79
N PRO A 82 -20.48 29.59 -11.98
CA PRO A 82 -21.66 29.43 -12.83
C PRO A 82 -21.24 29.25 -14.29
N LYS A 83 -21.99 28.42 -15.02
CA LYS A 83 -21.79 28.17 -16.46
C LYS A 83 -22.36 29.31 -17.31
#